data_AF-A0A933HK00-F1
#
_entry.id   AF-A0A933HK00-F1
#
_cell.length_a   1.000
_cell.length_b   1.000
_cell.length_c   1.000
_cell.angle_alpha   90.00
_cell.angle_beta   90.00
_cell.angle_gamma   90.00
#
_symmetry.space_group_name_H-M   'P 1'
#
loop_
_entity.id
_entity.type
_entity.pdbx_description
1 polymer ?
#
loop_
_entity_poly.entity_id
_entity_poly.type
_entity_poly.pdbx_seq_one_letter_code
_entity_poly.pdbx_strand_id
1 'polypeptide(L)'
;MHELSCKGPPDFAQGVQILQRSNEAMTLDSKHIARALDLIFETTEQELDCDELQSLLAEYVQFEVAGGNPAKKFPAVAAHLFQCADCTEDYQGLLDVARLETQDRLPHPDRVLKQFPETEAVSKGTEIVLEVQSELVPVAGR
;
A
#
# COMPACT_ATOMS: atom_id res chain seq x y z
N MET A 1 13.32 -50.95 12.97
CA MET A 1 13.74 -49.55 12.79
C MET A 1 12.77 -48.94 11.80
N HIS A 2 11.83 -48.14 12.32
CA HIS A 2 10.67 -47.61 11.57
C HIS A 2 11.08 -46.36 10.81
N GLU A 3 10.88 -46.37 9.49
CA GLU A 3 10.94 -45.17 8.65
C GLU A 3 9.65 -44.36 8.82
N LEU A 4 9.78 -43.10 9.24
CA LEU A 4 8.69 -42.13 9.27
C LEU A 4 8.44 -41.63 7.85
N SER A 5 7.40 -42.18 7.22
CA SER A 5 6.85 -41.73 5.94
C SER A 5 6.20 -40.35 6.12
N CYS A 6 6.86 -39.31 5.60
CA CYS A 6 6.28 -37.98 5.45
C CYS A 6 5.07 -38.04 4.51
N LYS A 7 3.85 -37.96 5.05
CA LYS A 7 2.66 -37.65 4.25
C LYS A 7 2.77 -36.19 3.79
N GLY A 8 2.94 -35.99 2.48
CA GLY A 8 2.85 -34.68 1.85
C GLY A 8 1.49 -34.00 2.09
N PRO A 9 1.39 -32.69 1.86
CA PRO A 9 0.16 -31.93 2.09
C PRO A 9 -0.99 -32.50 1.25
N PRO A 10 -2.25 -32.40 1.73
CA PRO A 10 -3.40 -32.82 0.96
C PRO A 10 -3.45 -32.06 -0.36
N ASP A 11 -3.72 -32.84 -1.40
CA ASP A 11 -3.85 -32.49 -2.81
C ASP A 11 -4.60 -31.15 -3.01
N PHE A 12 -3.88 -30.13 -3.48
CA PHE A 12 -4.41 -28.79 -3.81
C PHE A 12 -5.48 -28.84 -4.93
N ALA A 13 -5.73 -29.99 -5.56
CA ALA A 13 -6.71 -30.16 -6.62
C ALA A 13 -8.18 -30.13 -6.17
N GLN A 14 -8.48 -30.13 -4.86
CA GLN A 14 -9.87 -30.11 -4.37
C GLN A 14 -10.46 -28.70 -4.17
N GLY A 15 -9.69 -27.65 -4.47
CA GLY A 15 -10.09 -26.25 -4.23
C GLY A 15 -10.86 -25.55 -5.35
N VAL A 16 -11.15 -26.19 -6.49
CA VAL A 16 -11.83 -25.53 -7.63
C VAL A 16 -12.96 -26.41 -8.18
N GLN A 17 -13.98 -26.65 -7.35
CA GLN A 17 -15.27 -27.21 -7.81
C GLN A 17 -16.47 -26.44 -7.26
N ILE A 18 -16.42 -25.09 -7.24
CA ILE A 18 -17.58 -24.28 -6.84
C ILE A 18 -18.30 -23.59 -8.03
N LEU A 19 -17.76 -23.57 -9.25
CA LEU A 19 -18.39 -22.86 -10.38
C LEU A 19 -18.73 -23.72 -11.60
N GLN A 20 -19.29 -24.91 -11.39
CA GLN A 20 -19.98 -25.64 -12.45
C GLN A 20 -21.30 -26.21 -11.93
N ARG A 21 -22.32 -25.35 -11.79
CA ARG A 21 -23.70 -25.83 -11.63
C ARG A 21 -24.70 -24.96 -12.38
N SER A 22 -25.24 -25.56 -13.44
CA SER A 22 -26.50 -25.30 -14.12
C SER A 22 -26.63 -24.04 -14.98
N ASN A 23 -26.52 -24.26 -16.29
CA ASN A 23 -27.18 -23.46 -17.32
C ASN A 23 -28.67 -23.86 -17.35
N GLU A 24 -29.44 -23.38 -16.38
CA GLU A 24 -30.91 -23.37 -16.39
C GLU A 24 -31.31 -21.90 -16.39
N ALA A 25 -32.20 -21.49 -17.31
CA ALA A 25 -32.54 -20.09 -17.61
C ALA A 25 -32.55 -19.20 -16.35
N MET A 26 -31.48 -18.44 -16.15
CA MET A 26 -31.32 -17.55 -15.00
C MET A 26 -32.25 -16.36 -15.21
N THR A 27 -33.52 -16.51 -14.83
CA THR A 27 -34.44 -15.39 -14.75
C THR A 27 -34.00 -14.53 -13.58
N LEU A 28 -33.23 -13.49 -13.88
CA LEU A 28 -32.84 -12.45 -12.94
C LEU A 28 -34.10 -11.70 -12.49
N ASP A 29 -34.67 -12.14 -11.37
CA ASP A 29 -35.74 -11.40 -10.69
C ASP A 29 -35.24 -10.02 -10.24
N SER A 30 -36.13 -9.02 -10.19
CA SER A 30 -35.80 -7.65 -9.82
C SER A 30 -35.09 -7.54 -8.47
N LYS A 31 -35.32 -8.48 -7.54
CA LYS A 31 -34.60 -8.54 -6.26
C LYS A 31 -33.13 -8.92 -6.41
N HIS A 32 -32.81 -9.81 -7.35
CA HIS A 32 -31.43 -10.19 -7.64
C HIS A 32 -30.70 -9.06 -8.37
N ILE A 33 -31.41 -8.33 -9.25
CA ILE A 33 -30.86 -7.13 -9.90
C ILE A 33 -30.62 -6.01 -8.88
N ALA A 34 -31.57 -5.74 -7.99
CA ALA A 34 -31.42 -4.75 -6.92
C ALA A 34 -30.23 -5.09 -6.03
N ARG A 35 -30.11 -6.35 -5.58
CA ARG A 35 -28.98 -6.80 -4.78
C ARG A 35 -27.63 -6.72 -5.51
N ALA A 36 -27.60 -7.05 -6.80
CA ALA A 36 -26.38 -6.92 -7.61
C ALA A 36 -25.98 -5.45 -7.78
N LEU A 37 -26.96 -4.56 -7.97
CA LEU A 37 -26.74 -3.11 -8.03
C LEU A 37 -26.27 -2.57 -6.68
N ASP A 38 -26.86 -3.00 -5.56
CA ASP A 38 -26.40 -2.62 -4.21
C ASP A 38 -24.93 -3.00 -4.02
N LEU A 39 -24.52 -4.22 -4.42
CA LEU A 39 -23.11 -4.66 -4.36
C LEU A 39 -22.18 -3.88 -5.29
N ILE A 40 -22.68 -3.43 -6.46
CA ILE A 40 -21.92 -2.58 -7.39
C ILE A 40 -21.81 -1.16 -6.81
N PHE A 41 -22.87 -0.59 -6.25
CA PHE A 41 -22.83 0.75 -5.65
C PHE A 41 -22.17 0.78 -4.27
N GLU A 42 -21.99 -0.38 -3.63
CA GLU A 42 -21.09 -0.57 -2.49
C GLU A 42 -19.61 -0.49 -2.90
N THR A 43 -19.27 -0.56 -4.21
CA THR A 43 -17.94 -0.16 -4.68
C THR A 43 -17.83 1.35 -4.58
N THR A 44 -17.07 1.82 -3.60
CA THR A 44 -16.84 3.25 -3.39
C THR A 44 -15.92 3.80 -4.47
N GLU A 45 -16.38 4.80 -5.22
CA GLU A 45 -15.61 5.47 -6.30
C GLU A 45 -14.32 6.17 -5.85
N GLN A 46 -14.07 6.27 -4.53
CA GLN A 46 -12.87 6.87 -3.97
C GLN A 46 -11.83 5.79 -3.62
N GLU A 47 -11.26 5.19 -4.66
CA GLU A 47 -10.03 4.42 -4.54
C GLU A 47 -8.87 5.42 -4.47
N LEU A 48 -8.15 5.44 -3.35
CA LEU A 48 -6.86 6.12 -3.31
C LEU A 48 -5.93 5.42 -4.28
N ASP A 49 -5.22 6.16 -5.10
CA ASP A 49 -4.07 5.60 -5.80
C ASP A 49 -2.86 5.46 -4.84
N CYS A 50 -1.79 4.83 -5.33
CA CYS A 50 -0.59 4.61 -4.51
C CYS A 50 0.04 5.94 -4.07
N ASP A 51 0.07 6.96 -4.92
CA ASP A 51 0.73 8.24 -4.62
C ASP A 51 -0.04 9.04 -3.57
N GLU A 52 -1.37 9.04 -3.67
CA GLU A 52 -2.27 9.62 -2.69
C GLU A 52 -2.15 8.91 -1.34
N LEU A 53 -2.05 7.57 -1.32
CA LEU A 53 -1.79 6.82 -0.09
C LEU A 53 -0.45 7.20 0.54
N GLN A 54 0.63 7.25 -0.25
CA GLN A 54 1.97 7.56 0.26
C GLN A 54 2.01 8.93 0.95
N SER A 55 1.25 9.89 0.43
CA SER A 55 1.11 11.23 1.02
C SER A 55 0.43 11.22 2.41
N LEU A 56 -0.40 10.20 2.70
CA LEU A 56 -1.14 10.04 3.95
C LEU A 56 -0.50 9.03 4.91
N LEU A 57 0.41 8.19 4.41
CA LEU A 57 0.92 7.02 5.13
C LEU A 57 1.65 7.39 6.43
N ALA A 58 2.40 8.48 6.43
CA ALA A 58 3.09 8.98 7.63
C ALA A 58 2.11 9.37 8.75
N GLU A 59 1.02 10.07 8.42
CA GLU A 59 0.00 10.44 9.43
C GLU A 59 -0.74 9.20 9.94
N TYR A 60 -1.04 8.25 9.04
CA TYR A 60 -1.66 6.97 9.39
C TYR A 60 -0.83 6.22 10.44
N VAL A 61 0.47 6.03 10.18
CA VAL A 61 1.40 5.35 11.09
C VAL A 61 1.56 6.11 12.40
N GLN A 62 1.73 7.43 12.35
CA GLN A 62 1.88 8.25 13.55
C GLN A 62 0.65 8.14 14.47
N PHE A 63 -0.55 8.09 13.88
CA PHE A 63 -1.79 7.91 14.63
C PHE A 63 -1.88 6.51 15.24
N GLU A 64 -1.39 5.47 14.56
CA GLU A 64 -1.32 4.11 15.10
C GLU A 64 -0.39 4.02 16.31
N VAL A 65 0.85 4.52 16.20
CA VAL A 65 1.82 4.43 17.29
C VAL A 65 1.45 5.31 18.49
N ALA A 66 0.61 6.34 18.29
CA ALA A 66 -0.01 7.10 19.37
C ALA A 66 -1.15 6.34 20.10
N GLY A 67 -1.45 5.10 19.69
CA GLY A 67 -2.50 4.26 20.28
C GLY A 67 -3.89 4.47 19.67
N GLY A 68 -3.98 5.18 18.55
CA GLY A 68 -5.22 5.39 17.81
C GLY A 68 -5.66 4.16 17.02
N ASN A 69 -6.88 4.21 16.48
CA ASN A 69 -7.36 3.24 15.48
C ASN A 69 -7.35 3.92 14.10
N PRO A 70 -6.26 3.80 13.32
CA PRO A 70 -6.11 4.51 12.07
C PRO A 70 -7.09 4.02 10.99
N ALA A 71 -7.47 2.74 10.98
CA ALA A 71 -8.46 2.22 10.04
C ALA A 71 -9.85 2.88 10.20
N LYS A 72 -10.20 3.35 11.40
CA LYS A 72 -11.42 4.14 11.62
C LYS A 72 -11.28 5.61 11.18
N LYS A 73 -10.10 6.20 11.33
CA LYS A 73 -9.84 7.61 11.00
C LYS A 73 -9.58 7.79 9.49
N PHE A 74 -8.95 6.81 8.86
CA PHE A 74 -8.51 6.80 7.47
C PHE A 74 -8.99 5.52 6.76
N PRO A 75 -10.32 5.35 6.58
CA PRO A 75 -10.87 4.12 6.02
C PRO A 75 -10.39 3.84 4.59
N ALA A 76 -10.18 4.88 3.77
CA ALA A 76 -9.68 4.74 2.41
C ALA A 76 -8.23 4.23 2.36
N VAL A 77 -7.36 4.69 3.27
CA VAL A 77 -5.97 4.19 3.40
C VAL A 77 -5.99 2.72 3.79
N ALA A 78 -6.80 2.36 4.80
CA ALA A 78 -6.93 0.96 5.22
C ALA A 78 -7.48 0.06 4.09
N ALA A 79 -8.41 0.55 3.28
CA ALA A 79 -8.93 -0.17 2.13
C ALA A 79 -7.86 -0.40 1.05
N HIS A 80 -7.01 0.60 0.76
CA HIS A 80 -5.91 0.44 -0.19
C HIS A 80 -4.83 -0.52 0.33
N LEU A 81 -4.44 -0.42 1.60
CA LEU A 81 -3.49 -1.36 2.22
C LEU A 81 -4.03 -2.81 2.19
N PHE A 82 -5.34 -3.00 2.28
CA PHE A 82 -5.92 -4.34 2.13
C PHE A 82 -5.76 -4.92 0.70
N GLN A 83 -5.64 -4.06 -0.32
CA GLN A 83 -5.65 -4.46 -1.73
C GLN A 83 -4.26 -4.46 -2.38
N CYS A 84 -3.36 -3.59 -1.93
CA CYS A 84 -2.04 -3.38 -2.52
C CYS A 84 -0.92 -3.93 -1.62
N ALA A 85 -0.24 -4.97 -2.12
CA ALA A 85 0.85 -5.63 -1.38
C ALA A 85 2.07 -4.71 -1.20
N ASP A 86 2.45 -3.95 -2.24
CA ASP A 86 3.62 -3.07 -2.20
C ASP A 86 3.43 -1.95 -1.15
N CYS A 87 2.26 -1.31 -1.14
CA CYS A 87 1.94 -0.29 -0.13
C CYS A 87 1.84 -0.87 1.29
N THR A 88 1.49 -2.16 1.43
CA THR A 88 1.50 -2.86 2.71
C THR A 88 2.92 -3.08 3.22
N GLU A 89 3.86 -3.41 2.34
CA GLU A 89 5.28 -3.54 2.70
C GLU A 89 5.85 -2.20 3.17
N ASP A 90 5.60 -1.13 2.42
CA ASP A 90 6.01 0.23 2.79
C ASP A 90 5.43 0.65 4.15
N TYR A 91 4.14 0.39 4.36
CA TYR A 91 3.46 0.63 5.63
C TYR A 91 4.13 -0.11 6.79
N GLN A 92 4.41 -1.41 6.63
CA GLN A 92 5.04 -2.23 7.69
C GLN A 92 6.44 -1.72 8.02
N GLY A 93 7.24 -1.41 7.00
CA GLY A 93 8.57 -0.82 7.18
C GLY A 93 8.52 0.50 7.94
N LEU A 94 7.61 1.41 7.53
CA LEU A 94 7.44 2.70 8.21
C LEU A 94 6.96 2.54 9.65
N LEU A 95 6.02 1.62 9.89
CA LEU A 95 5.50 1.32 11.23
C LEU A 95 6.58 0.79 12.16
N ASP A 96 7.46 -0.08 11.67
CA ASP A 96 8.57 -0.61 12.47
C ASP A 96 9.58 0.50 12.83
N VAL A 97 9.88 1.40 11.89
CA VAL A 97 10.72 2.58 12.16
C VAL A 97 10.05 3.49 13.20
N ALA A 98 8.76 3.81 13.04
CA ALA A 98 8.03 4.65 13.98
C ALA A 98 7.98 4.03 15.39
N ARG A 99 7.85 2.70 15.50
CA ARG A 99 7.93 1.98 16.79
C ARG A 99 9.31 2.11 17.42
N LEU A 100 10.39 1.99 16.65
CA LEU A 100 11.75 2.22 17.16
C LEU A 100 11.93 3.66 17.64
N GLU A 101 11.37 4.64 16.93
CA GLU A 101 11.39 6.04 17.32
C GLU A 101 10.68 6.27 18.65
N THR A 102 9.46 5.75 18.83
CA THR A 102 8.73 5.87 20.11
C THR A 102 9.45 5.22 21.30
N GLN A 103 10.35 4.28 21.03
CA GLN A 103 11.17 3.60 22.04
C GLN A 103 12.54 4.26 22.23
N ASP A 104 12.85 5.33 21.50
CA ASP A 104 14.17 5.98 21.43
C ASP A 104 15.29 4.98 21.05
N ARG A 105 14.98 4.08 20.10
CA ARG A 105 15.83 2.97 19.65
C ARG A 105 16.26 3.07 18.19
N LEU A 106 16.05 4.22 17.55
CA LEU A 106 16.55 4.44 16.19
C LEU A 106 18.08 4.29 16.15
N PRO A 107 18.62 3.63 15.11
CA PRO A 107 20.07 3.57 14.94
C PRO A 107 20.61 4.98 14.71
N HIS A 108 21.76 5.28 15.32
CA HIS A 108 22.44 6.56 15.08
C HIS A 108 22.72 6.73 13.57
N PRO A 109 22.45 7.91 12.97
CA PRO A 109 22.62 8.14 11.52
C PRO A 109 23.97 7.69 10.97
N ASP A 110 25.06 8.00 11.69
CA ASP A 110 26.43 7.57 11.32
C ASP A 110 26.61 6.05 11.16
N ARG A 111 25.75 5.23 11.79
CA ARG A 111 25.81 3.76 11.64
C ARG A 111 25.12 3.31 10.36
N VAL A 112 24.02 3.95 9.98
CA VAL A 112 23.26 3.63 8.78
C VAL A 112 23.98 4.13 7.53
N LEU A 113 24.48 5.37 7.55
CA LEU A 113 25.19 5.96 6.41
C LEU A 113 26.43 5.17 6.00
N LYS A 114 27.12 4.51 6.95
CA LYS A 114 28.26 3.63 6.66
C LYS A 114 27.91 2.32 5.94
N GLN A 115 26.63 1.93 5.92
CA GLN A 115 26.18 0.71 5.25
C GLN A 115 26.05 0.89 3.74
N PHE A 116 25.88 2.14 3.31
CA PHE A 116 25.92 2.52 1.90
C PHE A 116 27.35 2.96 1.61
N PRO A 117 28.18 2.14 0.94
CA PRO A 117 29.51 2.59 0.58
C PRO A 117 29.36 3.88 -0.21
N GLU A 118 30.05 4.94 0.23
CA GLU A 118 30.17 6.18 -0.53
C GLU A 118 30.70 5.76 -1.90
N THR A 119 29.82 5.75 -2.90
CA THR A 119 30.18 5.40 -4.27
C THR A 119 31.36 6.27 -4.64
N GLU A 120 32.49 5.64 -5.00
CA GLU A 120 33.62 6.32 -5.61
C GLU A 120 33.07 7.33 -6.61
N ALA A 121 33.48 8.59 -6.45
CA ALA A 121 33.00 9.76 -7.17
C ALA A 121 32.38 9.41 -8.53
N VAL A 122 31.09 9.72 -8.72
CA VAL A 122 30.49 9.86 -10.06
C VAL A 122 31.26 10.97 -10.78
N SER A 123 32.38 10.57 -11.38
CA SER A 123 33.19 11.39 -12.24
C SER A 123 32.64 11.27 -13.65
N LYS A 124 32.22 12.44 -14.15
CA LYS A 124 31.85 12.80 -15.53
C LYS A 124 30.40 12.51 -15.95
N GLY A 125 29.64 13.60 -16.04
CA GLY A 125 28.73 13.80 -17.17
C GLY A 125 27.25 13.94 -16.84
N THR A 126 26.84 14.98 -16.10
CA THR A 126 25.55 15.61 -16.35
C THR A 126 25.68 17.09 -16.09
N GLU A 127 25.59 17.88 -17.16
CA GLU A 127 25.51 19.33 -17.10
C GLU A 127 24.35 19.75 -16.21
N ILE A 128 24.67 20.44 -15.14
CA ILE A 128 23.74 21.30 -14.42
C ILE A 128 23.35 22.44 -15.36
N VAL A 129 22.21 22.32 -16.03
CA VAL A 129 21.55 23.48 -16.62
C VAL A 129 20.78 24.17 -15.50
N LEU A 130 21.50 24.95 -14.70
CA LEU A 130 20.95 25.94 -13.80
C LEU A 130 20.79 27.25 -14.57
N GLU A 131 19.69 27.39 -15.32
CA GLU A 131 19.14 28.69 -15.70
C GLU A 131 17.63 28.68 -15.53
N VAL A 132 17.17 28.81 -14.28
CA VAL A 132 15.87 29.44 -14.02
C VAL A 132 16.15 30.93 -13.90
N GLN A 133 16.13 31.63 -15.04
CA GLN A 133 16.07 33.09 -15.01
C GLN A 133 14.73 33.48 -14.39
N SER A 134 14.82 34.01 -13.16
CA SER A 134 13.75 34.72 -12.47
C SER A 134 13.36 35.98 -13.25
N GLU A 135 12.55 35.83 -14.30
CA GLU A 135 11.79 36.96 -14.84
C GLU A 135 10.48 37.09 -14.05
N LEU A 136 10.47 38.09 -13.16
CA LEU A 136 9.30 38.64 -12.52
C LEU A 136 8.28 39.06 -13.59
N VAL A 137 7.16 38.35 -13.71
CA VAL A 137 6.03 38.81 -14.52
C VAL A 137 5.30 39.92 -13.75
N PRO A 138 5.17 41.14 -14.29
CA PRO A 138 4.38 42.18 -13.65
C PRO A 138 2.88 41.87 -13.78
N VAL A 139 2.20 41.73 -12.64
CA VAL A 139 0.74 41.68 -12.57
C VAL A 139 0.20 43.08 -12.88
N ALA A 140 -0.26 43.29 -14.12
CA ALA A 140 -1.05 44.44 -14.50
C ALA A 140 -2.51 44.22 -14.06
N GLY A 141 -3.00 45.12 -13.21
CA GLY A 141 -4.35 45.07 -12.66
C GLY A 141 -5.47 45.24 -13.68
N ARG A 142 -6.65 44.79 -13.27
CA ARG A 142 -7.94 45.34 -13.65
C ARG A 142 -8.96 45.08 -12.54
#